data_AF-A0A0K8RJA0-F1
#
_entry.id   AF-A0A0K8RJA0-F1
#
_cell.length_a   1.000
_cell.length_b   1.000
_cell.length_c   1.000
_cell.angle_alpha   90.00
_cell.angle_beta   90.00
_cell.angle_gamma   90.00
#
_symmetry.space_group_name_H-M   'P 1'
#
loop_
_entity.id
_entity.type
_entity.pdbx_description
1 polymer ?
#
loop_
_entity_poly.entity_id
_entity_poly.type
_entity_poly.pdbx_seq_one_letter_code
_entity_poly.pdbx_strand_id
1 'polypeptide(L)'
;MFRCPYFGAWRLLTSCLGVFVVTTAAPRNINLDIQPRQETSDATLKILHDIHGKTFAFPLSSTKKPLLVDSTVSCFTIQMLYSAEETDHTVMLWLQYTKSDGVSKRVDTITFAVKTEEGTSAKTLRFDFEGSSNNGITIKEAEFGYPADSCYVLKIIFKDGRCVFLGLPSSSGTSAPENCVSADQRGSCEYEGYESSDSEKCLEYKLIEDSSQRQATEVTGPSPDNNQPLLETDAELQQYQDFKRGLLFSSLVLVYSSFGDDPFRFCMITYSPNKGPGKDGKLYILTSGVSVNQAMVQAFNPYTLSHHNDTFRAAARLYRDEKFYETKVIFTDRKQCIILRTPGYHNLCELFTGGRYTNGILNSICFFIYAVYCKQPATRFTSLGECWPPAKK
;
A
#
# COMPACT_ATOMS: atom_id res chain seq x y z
N MET A 1 -51.19 -13.89 -32.64
CA MET A 1 -50.23 -14.80 -31.97
C MET A 1 -48.82 -14.27 -32.25
N PHE A 2 -48.07 -13.97 -31.19
CA PHE A 2 -46.62 -13.63 -31.12
C PHE A 2 -46.09 -12.42 -31.93
N ARG A 3 -45.83 -11.28 -31.24
CA ARG A 3 -44.52 -10.66 -30.86
C ARG A 3 -43.80 -10.00 -32.06
N CYS A 4 -43.28 -8.77 -32.07
CA CYS A 4 -43.10 -7.65 -31.13
C CYS A 4 -42.53 -6.48 -31.99
N PRO A 5 -42.90 -5.19 -31.81
CA PRO A 5 -42.24 -4.08 -32.49
C PRO A 5 -41.29 -3.33 -31.53
N TYR A 6 -39.99 -3.35 -31.80
CA TYR A 6 -39.02 -2.41 -31.19
C TYR A 6 -38.01 -1.98 -32.26
N PHE A 7 -38.46 -1.15 -33.18
CA PHE A 7 -37.58 -0.34 -34.04
C PHE A 7 -37.60 1.09 -33.49
N GLY A 8 -36.65 1.43 -32.64
CA GLY A 8 -36.62 2.75 -32.00
C GLY A 8 -35.51 2.99 -30.99
N ALA A 9 -34.31 2.39 -31.17
CA ALA A 9 -33.15 2.73 -30.34
C ALA A 9 -31.81 2.66 -31.08
N TRP A 10 -31.80 2.33 -32.38
CA TRP A 10 -30.54 2.04 -33.11
C TRP A 10 -29.98 3.22 -33.93
N ARG A 11 -30.47 4.45 -33.72
CA ARG A 11 -29.92 5.65 -34.38
C ARG A 11 -29.31 6.70 -33.42
N LEU A 12 -29.23 6.40 -32.13
CA LEU A 12 -28.60 7.29 -31.13
C LEU A 12 -27.24 6.80 -30.62
N LEU A 13 -26.77 5.62 -31.05
CA LEU A 13 -25.47 5.05 -30.62
C LEU A 13 -24.33 5.25 -31.63
N THR A 14 -24.59 5.84 -32.79
CA THR A 14 -23.55 6.12 -33.81
C THR A 14 -23.13 7.58 -33.91
N SER A 15 -23.66 8.48 -33.06
CA SER A 15 -23.30 9.90 -33.04
C SER A 15 -22.24 10.28 -31.99
N CYS A 16 -21.81 9.35 -31.12
CA CYS A 16 -20.79 9.60 -30.09
C CYS A 16 -19.44 8.91 -30.35
N LEU A 17 -19.29 8.23 -31.49
CA LEU A 17 -18.04 7.55 -31.90
C LEU A 17 -17.29 8.30 -33.02
N GLY A 18 -17.58 9.60 -33.18
CA GLY A 18 -17.06 10.44 -34.27
C GLY A 18 -16.19 11.62 -33.85
N VAL A 19 -15.63 11.63 -32.63
CA VAL A 19 -14.68 12.67 -32.18
C VAL A 19 -13.49 12.03 -31.47
N PHE A 20 -12.72 11.23 -32.21
CA PHE A 20 -11.29 11.09 -31.94
C PHE A 20 -10.56 11.39 -33.25
N VAL A 21 -10.68 12.65 -33.67
CA VAL A 21 -9.72 13.26 -34.57
C VAL A 21 -8.40 13.29 -33.81
N VAL A 22 -7.45 12.53 -34.34
CA VAL A 22 -6.00 12.60 -34.16
C VAL A 22 -5.55 13.95 -33.56
N THR A 23 -5.27 13.98 -32.27
CA THR A 23 -4.33 14.97 -31.73
C THR A 23 -2.94 14.40 -31.93
N THR A 24 -2.33 14.78 -33.06
CA THR A 24 -0.90 14.64 -33.29
C THR A 24 -0.11 15.31 -32.17
N ALA A 25 0.99 14.66 -31.77
CA ALA A 25 2.09 15.13 -30.94
C ALA A 25 1.86 15.12 -29.41
N ALA A 26 2.04 13.93 -28.81
CA ALA A 26 2.83 13.89 -27.58
C ALA A 26 4.23 14.49 -27.92
N PRO A 27 4.75 15.46 -27.15
CA PRO A 27 6.02 16.06 -27.46
C PRO A 27 7.12 14.99 -27.35
N ARG A 28 7.80 14.73 -28.48
CA ARG A 28 9.14 14.14 -28.48
C ARG A 28 10.05 15.13 -27.75
N ASN A 29 10.17 14.99 -26.44
CA ASN A 29 11.30 15.56 -25.71
C ASN A 29 12.27 14.44 -25.37
N ILE A 30 13.26 14.37 -26.24
CA ILE A 30 14.55 13.74 -26.05
C ILE A 30 15.27 14.62 -25.03
N ASN A 31 15.28 14.22 -23.75
CA ASN A 31 16.39 14.54 -22.86
C ASN A 31 16.39 13.62 -21.65
N LEU A 32 17.55 12.98 -21.47
CA LEU A 32 17.98 12.25 -20.30
C LEU A 32 17.98 13.19 -19.09
N ASP A 33 16.93 13.10 -18.28
CA ASP A 33 16.93 13.25 -16.81
C ASP A 33 15.47 13.29 -16.38
N ILE A 34 14.84 12.11 -16.31
CA ILE A 34 13.68 11.98 -15.44
C ILE A 34 14.26 11.98 -14.04
N GLN A 35 14.39 13.17 -13.47
CA GLN A 35 14.72 13.38 -12.07
C GLN A 35 13.91 12.38 -11.23
N PRO A 36 14.52 11.71 -10.21
CA PRO A 36 13.71 11.15 -9.13
C PRO A 36 12.76 12.27 -8.70
N ARG A 37 11.45 11.98 -8.66
CA ARG A 37 10.40 12.96 -8.36
C ARG A 37 10.94 13.89 -7.27
N GLN A 38 11.11 15.16 -7.68
CA GLN A 38 11.58 16.31 -6.92
C GLN A 38 11.75 15.94 -5.45
N GLU A 39 13.00 15.85 -4.96
CA GLU A 39 13.25 15.91 -3.51
C GLU A 39 12.34 17.01 -2.99
N THR A 40 11.32 16.65 -2.21
CA THR A 40 10.38 17.64 -1.71
C THR A 40 11.23 18.61 -0.92
N SER A 41 11.39 19.84 -1.43
CA SER A 41 12.11 20.90 -0.74
C SER A 41 11.42 21.26 0.57
N ASP A 42 10.18 20.80 0.75
CA ASP A 42 9.45 20.81 1.99
C ASP A 42 10.01 19.76 2.96
N ALA A 43 10.88 20.24 3.85
CA ALA A 43 11.45 19.45 4.95
C ALA A 43 10.37 18.77 5.82
N THR A 44 9.15 19.32 5.85
CA THR A 44 8.05 18.79 6.63
C THR A 44 7.45 17.54 5.99
N LEU A 45 7.50 17.35 4.66
CA LEU A 45 7.08 16.09 4.02
C LEU A 45 8.15 14.99 4.09
N LYS A 46 9.43 15.38 4.19
CA LYS A 46 10.55 14.43 4.34
C LYS A 46 10.39 13.55 5.59
N ILE A 47 9.84 14.09 6.67
CA ILE A 47 9.60 13.34 7.92
C ILE A 47 8.61 12.18 7.72
N LEU A 48 7.64 12.33 6.83
CA LEU A 48 6.63 11.30 6.55
C LEU A 48 7.26 10.12 5.80
N HIS A 49 8.25 10.40 4.95
CA HIS A 49 9.10 9.37 4.34
C HIS A 49 9.97 8.67 5.38
N ASP A 50 10.53 9.40 6.36
CA ASP A 50 11.38 8.82 7.40
C ASP A 50 10.63 7.90 8.37
N ILE A 51 9.34 8.13 8.60
CA ILE A 51 8.49 7.29 9.45
C ILE A 51 7.73 6.21 8.68
N HIS A 52 7.73 6.27 7.34
CA HIS A 52 7.03 5.31 6.50
C HIS A 52 7.51 3.88 6.75
N GLY A 53 6.56 2.98 7.02
CA GLY A 53 6.81 1.57 7.30
C GLY A 53 7.38 1.27 8.69
N LYS A 54 7.74 2.30 9.49
CA LYS A 54 8.19 2.10 10.88
C LYS A 54 7.04 1.58 11.73
N THR A 55 7.38 0.63 12.61
CA THR A 55 6.43 0.02 13.53
C THR A 55 6.80 0.40 14.97
N PHE A 56 5.79 0.71 15.76
CA PHE A 56 5.90 1.17 17.13
C PHE A 56 5.04 0.28 18.03
N ALA A 57 5.55 -0.12 19.19
CA ALA A 57 4.84 -0.98 20.13
C ALA A 57 4.36 -0.19 21.35
N PHE A 58 3.14 -0.47 21.79
CA PHE A 58 2.63 0.10 23.02
C PHE A 58 3.04 -0.78 24.22
N PRO A 59 3.66 -0.22 25.27
CA PRO A 59 4.07 -0.96 26.45
C PRO A 59 2.86 -1.26 27.34
N LEU A 60 2.16 -2.37 27.04
CA LEU A 60 0.99 -2.82 27.78
C LEU A 60 1.32 -3.13 29.24
N SER A 61 0.45 -2.71 30.16
CA SER A 61 0.51 -3.06 31.58
C SER A 61 -0.90 -3.20 32.16
N SER A 62 -1.01 -3.66 33.41
CA SER A 62 -2.32 -3.73 34.09
C SER A 62 -3.02 -2.38 34.24
N THR A 63 -2.28 -1.28 34.14
CA THR A 63 -2.78 0.10 34.29
C THR A 63 -2.78 0.91 33.00
N LYS A 64 -2.10 0.46 31.94
CA LYS A 64 -2.01 1.15 30.65
C LYS A 64 -2.71 0.33 29.56
N LYS A 65 -3.77 0.89 28.97
CA LYS A 65 -4.49 0.33 27.83
C LYS A 65 -4.44 1.31 26.66
N PRO A 66 -4.33 0.84 25.42
CA PRO A 66 -4.29 1.74 24.28
C PRO A 66 -5.68 2.33 23.98
N LEU A 67 -5.72 3.64 23.76
CA LEU A 67 -6.92 4.41 23.46
C LEU A 67 -7.40 4.23 22.02
N LEU A 68 -6.51 3.78 21.13
CA LEU A 68 -6.82 3.54 19.72
C LEU A 68 -7.48 2.19 19.43
N VAL A 69 -7.84 1.42 20.46
CA VAL A 69 -8.63 0.20 20.33
C VAL A 69 -9.59 0.09 21.52
N ASP A 70 -10.88 -0.15 21.26
CA ASP A 70 -11.92 -0.25 22.32
C ASP A 70 -11.89 -1.58 23.10
N SER A 71 -11.03 -2.53 22.69
CA SER A 71 -10.90 -3.84 23.35
C SER A 71 -9.68 -3.88 24.27
N THR A 72 -9.75 -4.68 25.34
CA THR A 72 -8.53 -5.04 26.06
C THR A 72 -7.69 -5.96 25.17
N VAL A 73 -6.40 -5.66 25.09
CA VAL A 73 -5.45 -6.30 24.18
C VAL A 73 -4.26 -6.87 24.96
N SER A 74 -3.72 -7.98 24.47
CA SER A 74 -2.49 -8.61 24.98
C SER A 74 -1.25 -8.17 24.18
N CYS A 75 -1.45 -7.61 22.99
CA CYS A 75 -0.41 -7.03 22.14
C CYS A 75 -0.99 -5.86 21.35
N PHE A 76 -0.23 -4.77 21.18
CA PHE A 76 -0.61 -3.66 20.31
C PHE A 76 0.61 -2.99 19.67
N THR A 77 0.60 -2.90 18.34
CA THR A 77 1.55 -2.12 17.56
C THR A 77 0.84 -1.19 16.58
N ILE A 78 1.50 -0.10 16.24
CA ILE A 78 1.10 0.84 15.21
C ILE A 78 2.18 0.89 14.15
N GLN A 79 1.81 0.71 12.89
CA GLN A 79 2.68 0.99 11.76
C GLN A 79 2.20 2.25 11.04
N MET A 80 3.10 3.21 10.82
CA MET A 80 2.78 4.42 10.08
C MET A 80 3.11 4.23 8.61
N LEU A 81 2.13 4.44 7.75
CA LEU A 81 2.30 4.43 6.31
C LEU A 81 1.96 5.81 5.75
N TYR A 82 2.61 6.14 4.65
CA TYR A 82 2.50 7.42 3.98
C TYR A 82 2.38 7.13 2.49
N SER A 83 1.53 7.89 1.82
CA SER A 83 1.24 7.79 0.39
C SER A 83 1.04 9.20 -0.15
N ALA A 84 1.51 9.47 -1.36
CA ALA A 84 1.41 10.78 -2.01
C ALA A 84 0.88 10.65 -3.44
N GLU A 85 -0.37 11.08 -3.65
CA GLU A 85 -1.10 11.13 -4.91
C GLU A 85 -1.04 12.53 -5.51
N GLU A 86 -0.11 12.80 -6.43
CA GLU A 86 0.00 14.14 -7.05
C GLU A 86 0.19 15.26 -6.02
N THR A 87 -0.88 15.99 -5.67
CA THR A 87 -0.93 17.02 -4.61
C THR A 87 -1.55 16.52 -3.30
N ASP A 88 -2.21 15.37 -3.32
CA ASP A 88 -2.91 14.80 -2.17
C ASP A 88 -1.99 13.87 -1.40
N HIS A 89 -1.75 14.21 -0.14
CA HIS A 89 -0.87 13.46 0.74
C HIS A 89 -1.72 12.72 1.77
N THR A 90 -1.41 11.46 2.03
CA THR A 90 -2.19 10.59 2.93
C THR A 90 -1.28 9.90 3.94
N VAL A 91 -1.71 9.87 5.20
CA VAL A 91 -1.08 9.07 6.26
C VAL A 91 -2.08 8.02 6.74
N MET A 92 -1.61 6.79 6.86
CA MET A 92 -2.38 5.68 7.40
C MET A 92 -1.72 5.13 8.64
N LEU A 93 -2.49 5.00 9.72
CA LEU A 93 -2.09 4.23 10.90
C LEU A 93 -2.65 2.82 10.77
N TRP A 94 -1.77 1.84 10.83
CA TRP A 94 -2.13 0.43 10.86
C TRP A 94 -2.03 -0.07 12.28
N LEU A 95 -3.16 -0.45 12.84
CA LEU A 95 -3.33 -0.88 14.22
C LEU A 95 -3.34 -2.40 14.25
N GLN A 96 -2.23 -3.00 14.64
CA GLN A 96 -2.12 -4.46 14.76
C GLN A 96 -2.24 -4.83 16.23
N TYR A 97 -3.22 -5.66 16.58
CA TYR A 97 -3.42 -6.05 17.97
C TYR A 97 -3.93 -7.47 18.12
N THR A 98 -3.62 -8.05 19.27
CA THR A 98 -4.20 -9.31 19.74
C THR A 98 -5.14 -8.99 20.88
N LYS A 99 -6.41 -9.43 20.82
CA LYS A 99 -7.34 -9.27 21.94
C LYS A 99 -6.85 -10.06 23.17
N SER A 100 -7.42 -9.77 24.34
CA SER A 100 -7.06 -10.47 25.59
C SER A 100 -7.33 -11.98 25.58
N ASP A 101 -8.12 -12.49 24.64
CA ASP A 101 -8.26 -13.94 24.42
C ASP A 101 -6.97 -14.60 23.91
N GLY A 102 -5.97 -13.82 23.50
CA GLY A 102 -4.68 -14.28 22.99
C GLY A 102 -4.72 -14.89 21.59
N VAL A 103 -5.91 -15.02 21.00
CA VAL A 103 -6.14 -15.73 19.73
C VAL A 103 -6.66 -14.79 18.65
N SER A 104 -7.51 -13.84 18.99
CA SER A 104 -8.10 -12.92 18.03
C SER A 104 -7.15 -11.80 17.68
N LYS A 105 -6.37 -12.00 16.62
CA LYS A 105 -5.57 -10.94 15.99
C LYS A 105 -6.44 -10.10 15.06
N ARG A 106 -6.18 -8.79 15.05
CA ARG A 106 -6.90 -7.79 14.27
C ARG A 106 -5.92 -6.80 13.66
N VAL A 107 -6.26 -6.32 12.47
CA VAL A 107 -5.59 -5.22 11.81
C VAL A 107 -6.66 -4.22 11.40
N ASP A 108 -6.68 -3.08 12.07
CA ASP A 108 -7.53 -1.94 11.73
C ASP A 108 -6.68 -0.83 11.10
N THR A 109 -7.31 0.04 10.32
CA THR A 109 -6.60 1.16 9.68
C THR A 109 -7.29 2.47 10.01
N ILE A 110 -6.52 3.54 10.14
CA ILE A 110 -7.03 4.90 10.29
C ILE A 110 -6.34 5.76 9.24
N THR A 111 -7.13 6.35 8.34
CA THR A 111 -6.63 7.10 7.19
C THR A 111 -6.86 8.59 7.39
N PHE A 112 -5.83 9.37 7.07
CA PHE A 112 -5.81 10.82 7.17
C PHE A 112 -5.33 11.45 5.87
N ALA A 113 -6.00 12.50 5.41
CA ALA A 113 -5.45 13.46 4.45
C ALA A 113 -4.48 14.40 5.17
N VAL A 114 -3.34 14.70 4.54
CA VAL A 114 -2.38 15.69 5.04
C VAL A 114 -2.73 17.04 4.43
N LYS A 115 -2.94 18.03 5.28
CA LYS A 115 -3.09 19.43 4.90
C LYS A 115 -1.78 20.18 5.07
N THR A 116 -1.23 20.65 3.97
CA THR A 116 -0.14 21.62 3.93
C THR A 116 -0.74 23.01 3.73
N GLU A 117 -1.14 23.70 4.81
CA GLU A 117 -1.60 25.09 4.71
C GLU A 117 -0.39 26.03 4.60
N GLU A 118 -0.50 27.09 3.79
CA GLU A 118 0.46 28.20 3.79
C GLU A 118 0.46 28.86 5.18
N GLY A 119 1.58 28.71 5.91
CA GLY A 119 1.73 29.21 7.28
C GLY A 119 1.68 28.13 8.37
N THR A 120 1.49 26.86 8.02
CA THR A 120 1.76 25.76 8.95
C THR A 120 3.24 25.84 9.35
N SER A 121 3.55 25.88 10.65
CA SER A 121 4.95 25.96 11.08
C SER A 121 5.70 24.76 10.52
N ALA A 122 6.97 24.93 10.13
CA ALA A 122 7.79 23.84 9.59
C ALA A 122 7.81 22.58 10.51
N LYS A 123 7.41 22.73 11.79
CA LYS A 123 7.43 21.71 12.83
C LYS A 123 6.15 20.86 12.99
N THR A 124 5.06 21.19 12.31
CA THR A 124 3.75 20.54 12.49
C THR A 124 3.00 20.36 11.17
N LEU A 125 2.32 19.22 11.04
CA LEU A 125 1.43 18.83 9.95
C LEU A 125 0.03 18.60 10.49
N ARG A 126 -0.98 19.13 9.81
CA ARG A 126 -2.37 18.89 10.17
C ARG A 126 -2.93 17.75 9.33
N PHE A 127 -3.67 16.86 9.98
CA PHE A 127 -4.27 15.69 9.40
C PHE A 127 -5.80 15.75 9.52
N ASP A 128 -6.47 15.63 8.39
CA ASP A 128 -7.92 15.55 8.29
C ASP A 128 -8.35 14.09 8.19
N PHE A 129 -9.31 13.69 9.02
CA PHE A 129 -9.78 12.31 9.05
C PHE A 129 -10.68 12.00 7.83
N GLU A 130 -10.34 10.94 7.09
CA GLU A 130 -11.04 10.55 5.86
C GLU A 130 -11.99 9.35 6.01
N GLY A 131 -12.11 8.76 7.22
CA GLY A 131 -13.23 7.86 7.52
C GLY A 131 -12.98 6.35 7.54
N SER A 132 -11.77 5.84 7.81
CA SER A 132 -11.49 4.40 7.65
C SER A 132 -11.42 3.52 8.92
N SER A 133 -11.89 3.97 10.09
CA SER A 133 -11.67 3.22 11.34
C SER A 133 -12.76 2.18 11.63
N ASN A 134 -12.46 0.90 11.36
CA ASN A 134 -13.34 -0.24 11.69
C ASN A 134 -13.33 -0.63 13.18
N ASN A 135 -12.55 0.08 14.00
CA ASN A 135 -12.36 -0.19 15.43
C ASN A 135 -13.40 0.52 16.34
N GLY A 136 -14.42 1.17 15.76
CA GLY A 136 -15.47 1.87 16.52
C GLY A 136 -15.07 3.26 17.05
N ILE A 137 -13.85 3.72 16.75
CA ILE A 137 -13.35 5.02 17.21
C ILE A 137 -13.73 6.10 16.22
N THR A 138 -14.21 7.25 16.71
CA THR A 138 -14.54 8.41 15.88
C THR A 138 -13.56 9.55 16.11
N ILE A 139 -12.69 9.78 15.12
CA ILE A 139 -11.68 10.84 15.15
C ILE A 139 -12.25 12.08 14.48
N LYS A 140 -11.93 13.25 15.04
CA LYS A 140 -12.26 14.55 14.49
C LYS A 140 -11.10 15.10 13.65
N GLU A 141 -9.91 15.14 14.23
CA GLU A 141 -8.70 15.68 13.61
C GLU A 141 -7.46 15.07 14.25
N ALA A 142 -6.33 15.13 13.56
CA ALA A 142 -5.04 14.79 14.11
C ALA A 142 -3.97 15.82 13.71
N GLU A 143 -2.94 15.94 14.53
CA GLU A 143 -1.82 16.84 14.30
C GLU A 143 -0.53 16.05 14.54
N PHE A 144 0.34 16.01 13.55
CA PHE A 144 1.64 15.38 13.65
C PHE A 144 2.71 16.45 13.79
N GLY A 145 3.63 16.29 14.72
CA GLY A 145 4.71 17.25 14.91
C GLY A 145 5.98 16.60 15.42
N TYR A 146 7.06 17.36 15.33
CA TYR A 146 8.34 16.99 15.93
C TYR A 146 8.76 18.08 16.94
N PRO A 147 8.31 17.98 18.20
CA PRO A 147 8.65 18.98 19.21
C PRO A 147 10.15 18.95 19.58
N ALA A 148 10.86 17.83 19.35
CA ALA A 148 12.29 17.66 19.60
C ALA A 148 12.95 16.72 18.56
N ASP A 149 14.27 16.83 18.38
CA ASP A 149 15.04 16.05 17.39
C ASP A 149 15.01 14.52 17.64
N SER A 150 14.60 14.09 18.83
CA SER A 150 14.57 12.69 19.26
C SER A 150 13.18 12.03 19.27
N CYS A 151 12.09 12.77 19.02
CA CYS A 151 10.74 12.20 19.11
C CYS A 151 9.72 12.87 18.19
N TYR A 152 8.89 12.04 17.57
CA TYR A 152 7.70 12.43 16.84
C TYR A 152 6.48 12.34 17.75
N VAL A 153 5.51 13.22 17.51
CA VAL A 153 4.29 13.28 18.30
C VAL A 153 3.10 13.32 17.37
N LEU A 154 2.17 12.39 17.57
CA LEU A 154 0.87 12.40 16.91
C LEU A 154 -0.21 12.72 17.94
N LYS A 155 -0.80 13.90 17.85
CA LYS A 155 -1.96 14.29 18.64
C LYS A 155 -3.22 13.89 17.89
N ILE A 156 -4.14 13.21 18.56
CA ILE A 156 -5.43 12.80 18.01
C ILE A 156 -6.52 13.41 18.87
N ILE A 157 -7.50 14.04 18.23
CA ILE A 157 -8.69 14.60 18.88
C ILE A 157 -9.90 13.79 18.43
N PHE A 158 -10.62 13.23 19.39
CA PHE A 158 -11.82 12.43 19.16
C PHE A 158 -13.07 13.32 19.05
N LYS A 159 -14.13 12.81 18.43
CA LYS A 159 -15.39 13.57 18.29
C LYS A 159 -16.08 13.87 19.61
N ASP A 160 -15.84 13.05 20.64
CA ASP A 160 -16.36 13.24 22.00
C ASP A 160 -15.58 14.30 22.82
N GLY A 161 -14.58 14.94 22.22
CA GLY A 161 -13.77 15.98 22.85
C GLY A 161 -12.56 15.46 23.63
N ARG A 162 -12.40 14.14 23.75
CA ARG A 162 -11.15 13.56 24.29
C ARG A 162 -10.00 13.81 23.33
N CYS A 163 -8.78 13.82 23.88
CA CYS A 163 -7.56 13.95 23.09
C CYS A 163 -6.44 13.08 23.67
N VAL A 164 -5.58 12.58 22.79
CA VAL A 164 -4.41 11.78 23.15
C VAL A 164 -3.19 12.23 22.35
N PHE A 165 -2.04 12.26 23.00
CA PHE A 165 -0.73 12.40 22.37
C PHE A 165 -0.03 11.04 22.30
N LEU A 166 0.39 10.63 21.11
CA LEU A 166 1.22 9.46 20.90
C LEU A 166 2.67 9.91 20.72
N GLY A 167 3.55 9.55 21.66
CA GLY A 167 4.99 9.77 21.56
C GLY A 167 5.65 8.61 20.83
N LEU A 168 6.30 8.89 19.70
CA LEU A 168 6.94 7.91 18.82
C LEU A 168 8.45 8.22 18.70
N PRO A 169 9.36 7.28 18.96
CA PRO A 169 10.80 7.54 18.91
C PRO A 169 11.28 7.82 17.49
N SER A 170 12.23 8.76 17.35
CA SER A 170 12.94 8.98 16.09
C SER A 170 14.08 7.96 15.90
N SER A 171 14.63 7.87 14.69
CA SER A 171 15.77 6.98 14.39
C SER A 171 17.07 7.35 15.11
N SER A 172 17.15 8.53 15.74
CA SER A 172 18.31 9.05 16.48
C SER A 172 18.11 9.05 18.00
N GLY A 173 16.90 8.77 18.50
CA GLY A 173 16.54 8.95 19.91
C GLY A 173 16.57 7.66 20.74
N THR A 174 17.36 7.65 21.82
CA THR A 174 17.29 6.68 22.93
C THR A 174 16.34 7.12 24.06
N SER A 175 15.72 8.30 23.93
CA SER A 175 14.92 8.89 24.99
C SER A 175 13.59 8.15 25.16
N ALA A 176 13.28 7.82 26.41
CA ALA A 176 11.98 7.29 26.82
C ALA A 176 10.86 8.11 26.15
N PRO A 177 9.96 7.47 25.38
CA PRO A 177 8.83 8.11 24.73
C PRO A 177 7.88 8.80 25.70
N GLU A 178 8.11 8.79 27.01
CA GLU A 178 7.27 9.40 28.05
C GLU A 178 7.47 10.93 28.18
N ASN A 179 8.52 11.50 27.57
CA ASN A 179 8.89 12.92 27.73
C ASN A 179 8.88 13.73 26.42
N CYS A 180 8.21 13.26 25.37
CA CYS A 180 8.21 13.96 24.07
C CYS A 180 7.40 15.26 24.08
N VAL A 181 6.50 15.43 25.05
CA VAL A 181 5.65 16.59 25.21
C VAL A 181 5.69 17.01 26.69
N SER A 182 5.87 18.30 26.97
CA SER A 182 5.84 18.80 28.35
C SER A 182 4.43 18.74 28.94
N ALA A 183 4.31 18.71 30.28
CA ALA A 183 3.01 18.70 30.96
C ALA A 183 2.13 19.91 30.56
N ASP A 184 2.75 21.08 30.38
CA ASP A 184 2.06 22.32 29.99
C ASP A 184 1.48 22.23 28.56
N GLN A 185 2.20 21.58 27.63
CA GLN A 185 1.75 21.36 26.26
C GLN A 185 0.67 20.28 26.17
N ARG A 186 0.75 19.28 27.05
CA ARG A 186 -0.20 18.16 27.12
C ARG A 186 -1.57 18.62 27.63
N GLY A 187 -1.61 19.58 28.55
CA GLY A 187 -2.85 20.05 29.17
C GLY A 187 -3.65 18.88 29.76
N SER A 188 -4.93 18.77 29.41
CA SER A 188 -5.80 17.68 29.85
C SER A 188 -5.78 16.44 28.96
N CYS A 189 -4.97 16.41 27.90
CA CYS A 189 -4.93 15.27 26.98
C CYS A 189 -4.23 14.06 27.61
N GLU A 190 -4.66 12.86 27.22
CA GLU A 190 -3.96 11.63 27.56
C GLU A 190 -2.65 11.50 26.78
N TYR A 191 -1.77 10.60 27.22
CA TYR A 191 -0.46 10.42 26.59
C TYR A 191 -0.08 8.96 26.57
N GLU A 192 0.36 8.51 25.42
CA GLU A 192 0.82 7.16 25.14
C GLU A 192 2.23 7.22 24.58
N GLY A 193 3.20 6.72 25.34
CA GLY A 193 4.56 6.53 24.84
C GLY A 193 4.68 5.18 24.15
N TYR A 194 5.23 5.16 22.94
CA TYR A 194 5.47 3.92 22.18
C TYR A 194 6.96 3.66 22.00
N GLU A 195 7.34 2.40 22.00
CA GLU A 195 8.73 2.00 21.76
C GLU A 195 8.95 1.65 20.28
N SER A 196 10.16 1.91 19.78
CA SER A 196 10.54 1.43 18.44
C SER A 196 10.47 -0.08 18.46
N SER A 197 9.81 -0.63 17.45
CA SER A 197 9.50 -2.04 17.42
C SER A 197 9.91 -2.62 16.07
N ASP A 198 10.91 -3.49 16.10
CA ASP A 198 11.08 -4.50 15.06
C ASP A 198 10.04 -5.62 15.22
N SER A 199 9.17 -5.53 16.23
CA SER A 199 8.51 -6.68 16.81
C SER A 199 7.40 -7.21 15.91
N GLU A 200 7.66 -8.42 15.44
CA GLU A 200 6.75 -9.46 14.99
C GLU A 200 5.79 -9.97 16.10
N LYS A 201 5.65 -9.27 17.23
CA LYS A 201 4.92 -9.78 18.41
C LYS A 201 3.42 -9.88 18.18
N CYS A 202 2.81 -8.88 17.55
CA CYS A 202 1.37 -8.92 17.27
C CYS A 202 1.08 -9.70 15.98
N LEU A 203 2.01 -9.71 15.02
CA LEU A 203 1.93 -10.42 13.75
C LEU A 203 3.23 -11.20 13.54
N GLU A 204 3.17 -12.54 13.53
CA GLU A 204 4.37 -13.35 13.33
C GLU A 204 4.82 -13.25 11.87
N TYR A 205 6.12 -13.21 11.60
CA TYR A 205 6.60 -13.22 10.22
C TYR A 205 7.38 -14.50 9.94
N LYS A 206 6.91 -15.25 8.96
CA LYS A 206 7.63 -16.41 8.45
C LYS A 206 8.60 -15.96 7.38
N LEU A 207 9.90 -16.05 7.65
CA LEU A 207 10.93 -15.86 6.64
C LEU A 207 10.84 -17.01 5.62
N ILE A 208 10.73 -16.65 4.34
CA ILE A 208 10.73 -17.56 3.21
C ILE A 208 11.96 -17.28 2.36
N GLU A 209 12.80 -18.31 2.18
CA GLU A 209 14.02 -18.23 1.39
C GLU A 209 13.84 -18.96 0.05
N ASP A 210 14.26 -18.31 -1.03
CA ASP A 210 14.35 -18.97 -2.34
C ASP A 210 15.70 -19.69 -2.43
N SER A 211 15.70 -20.99 -2.14
CA SER A 211 16.87 -21.86 -2.29
C SER A 211 17.11 -22.29 -3.75
N SER A 212 16.21 -21.93 -4.67
CA SER A 212 16.28 -22.39 -6.05
C SER A 212 17.02 -21.39 -6.94
N GLN A 213 18.24 -21.74 -7.37
CA GLN A 213 19.07 -20.98 -8.32
C GLN A 213 18.53 -20.98 -9.77
N ARG A 214 17.23 -21.14 -9.99
CA ARG A 214 16.70 -21.23 -11.36
C ARG A 214 16.60 -19.84 -11.99
N GLN A 215 17.29 -19.68 -13.12
CA GLN A 215 17.04 -18.59 -14.06
C GLN A 215 15.60 -18.65 -14.58
N ALA A 216 15.02 -17.47 -14.76
CA ALA A 216 13.70 -17.22 -15.32
C ALA A 216 13.38 -18.14 -16.51
N THR A 217 12.17 -18.71 -16.54
CA THR A 217 11.71 -19.51 -17.68
C THR A 217 10.78 -18.63 -18.49
N GLU A 218 11.26 -18.18 -19.65
CA GLU A 218 10.46 -17.38 -20.57
C GLU A 218 9.21 -18.13 -21.02
N VAL A 219 8.08 -17.41 -21.03
CA VAL A 219 6.91 -17.76 -21.82
C VAL A 219 6.77 -16.67 -22.86
N THR A 220 7.10 -16.99 -24.10
CA THR A 220 7.01 -16.09 -25.25
C THR A 220 5.56 -16.04 -25.74
N GLY A 221 4.95 -14.86 -25.73
CA GLY A 221 3.64 -14.61 -26.35
C GLY A 221 3.82 -14.05 -27.77
N PRO A 222 2.98 -14.45 -28.75
CA PRO A 222 3.09 -13.98 -30.14
C PRO A 222 2.67 -12.52 -30.32
N SER A 223 3.39 -11.80 -31.20
CA SER A 223 3.20 -10.39 -31.59
C SER A 223 1.74 -10.06 -32.00
N PRO A 224 1.21 -8.86 -31.66
CA PRO A 224 -0.19 -8.54 -31.91
C PRO A 224 -0.43 -8.07 -33.36
N ASP A 225 -1.61 -8.36 -33.88
CA ASP A 225 -2.14 -7.81 -35.13
C ASP A 225 -2.67 -6.37 -34.92
N ASN A 226 -2.66 -5.56 -36.00
CA ASN A 226 -3.09 -4.15 -36.01
C ASN A 226 -4.51 -3.99 -35.45
N ASN A 227 -4.61 -3.52 -34.20
CA ASN A 227 -5.78 -3.14 -33.37
C ASN A 227 -5.86 -3.84 -32.00
N GLN A 228 -4.88 -4.68 -31.65
CA GLN A 228 -4.76 -5.23 -30.29
C GLN A 228 -3.87 -4.34 -29.40
N PRO A 229 -4.11 -4.31 -28.07
CA PRO A 229 -3.18 -3.67 -27.14
C PRO A 229 -1.78 -4.26 -27.30
N LEU A 230 -0.75 -3.44 -27.06
CA LEU A 230 0.65 -3.88 -27.06
C LEU A 230 0.80 -5.11 -26.15
N LEU A 231 1.64 -6.07 -26.55
CA LEU A 231 1.89 -7.22 -25.70
C LEU A 231 2.57 -6.80 -24.39
N GLU A 232 2.38 -7.61 -23.34
CA GLU A 232 3.08 -7.42 -22.06
C GLU A 232 4.61 -7.45 -22.21
N THR A 233 5.14 -8.03 -23.28
CA THR A 233 6.59 -8.10 -23.60
C THR A 233 7.04 -7.01 -24.57
N ASP A 234 6.19 -6.04 -24.89
CA ASP A 234 6.55 -4.98 -25.83
C ASP A 234 7.54 -3.99 -25.20
N ALA A 235 8.62 -3.68 -25.91
CA ALA A 235 9.67 -2.79 -25.44
C ALA A 235 9.19 -1.37 -25.18
N GLU A 236 8.08 -0.92 -25.75
CA GLU A 236 7.49 0.38 -25.44
C GLU A 236 6.89 0.43 -24.02
N LEU A 237 6.48 -0.73 -23.49
CA LEU A 237 5.89 -0.84 -22.15
C LEU A 237 6.93 -0.92 -21.03
N GLN A 238 8.18 -1.26 -21.33
CA GLN A 238 9.22 -1.55 -20.33
C GLN A 238 9.37 -0.47 -19.25
N GLN A 239 9.15 0.80 -19.60
CA GLN A 239 9.21 1.91 -18.65
C GLN A 239 8.11 1.80 -17.58
N TYR A 240 6.93 1.31 -17.92
CA TYR A 240 5.83 1.10 -16.99
C TYR A 240 5.93 -0.23 -16.26
N GLN A 241 7.00 -0.99 -16.47
CA GLN A 241 7.17 -2.33 -15.93
C GLN A 241 8.35 -2.39 -14.96
N ASP A 242 8.60 -1.32 -14.20
CA ASP A 242 9.62 -1.33 -13.15
C ASP A 242 9.01 -1.78 -11.82
N PHE A 243 9.36 -2.99 -11.39
CA PHE A 243 8.82 -3.61 -10.18
C PHE A 243 9.25 -2.85 -8.92
N LYS A 244 10.51 -2.44 -8.82
CA LYS A 244 10.97 -1.67 -7.65
C LYS A 244 10.18 -0.38 -7.55
N ARG A 245 10.10 0.38 -8.65
CA ARG A 245 9.37 1.65 -8.66
C ARG A 245 7.91 1.44 -8.31
N GLY A 246 7.24 0.43 -8.84
CA GLY A 246 5.84 0.20 -8.50
C GLY A 246 5.58 -0.07 -7.01
N LEU A 247 6.57 -0.57 -6.26
CA LEU A 247 6.45 -0.85 -4.83
C LEU A 247 7.00 0.27 -3.92
N LEU A 248 7.73 1.26 -4.44
CA LEU A 248 8.44 2.25 -3.63
C LEU A 248 7.52 3.31 -2.98
N PHE A 249 6.27 3.40 -3.41
CA PHE A 249 5.42 4.55 -3.08
C PHE A 249 4.49 4.33 -1.89
N SER A 250 4.22 3.07 -1.49
CA SER A 250 3.55 2.74 -0.23
C SER A 250 3.44 1.23 -0.02
N SER A 251 2.75 0.82 1.05
CA SER A 251 2.16 -0.52 1.12
C SER A 251 1.00 -0.62 0.13
N LEU A 252 1.02 -1.66 -0.67
CA LEU A 252 0.01 -1.89 -1.69
C LEU A 252 -0.98 -2.95 -1.22
N VAL A 253 -2.28 -2.67 -1.31
CA VAL A 253 -3.36 -3.59 -0.97
C VAL A 253 -3.99 -4.19 -2.22
N LEU A 254 -4.41 -5.45 -2.15
CA LEU A 254 -5.06 -6.12 -3.28
C LEU A 254 -6.47 -5.58 -3.48
N VAL A 255 -6.76 -5.09 -4.68
CA VAL A 255 -8.08 -4.58 -5.06
C VAL A 255 -8.77 -5.55 -6.00
N TYR A 256 -8.12 -5.97 -7.09
CA TYR A 256 -8.68 -6.92 -8.05
C TYR A 256 -7.82 -8.17 -8.18
N SER A 257 -8.47 -9.33 -8.25
CA SER A 257 -7.84 -10.60 -8.59
C SER A 257 -8.61 -11.29 -9.72
N SER A 258 -7.88 -11.88 -10.67
CA SER A 258 -8.45 -12.75 -11.70
C SER A 258 -8.69 -14.18 -11.20
N PHE A 259 -8.23 -14.54 -10.00
CA PHE A 259 -8.46 -15.85 -9.38
C PHE A 259 -9.34 -15.67 -8.15
N GLY A 260 -10.62 -16.03 -8.28
CA GLY A 260 -11.64 -15.66 -7.31
C GLY A 260 -11.50 -16.35 -5.96
N ASP A 261 -11.28 -17.67 -5.98
CA ASP A 261 -11.15 -18.54 -4.80
C ASP A 261 -9.68 -18.87 -4.49
N ASP A 262 -8.79 -17.90 -4.69
CA ASP A 262 -7.37 -18.06 -4.41
C ASP A 262 -7.14 -18.29 -2.89
N PRO A 263 -6.61 -19.47 -2.47
CA PRO A 263 -6.31 -19.73 -1.07
C PRO A 263 -5.07 -18.95 -0.59
N PHE A 264 -4.21 -18.49 -1.50
CA PHE A 264 -2.93 -17.83 -1.24
C PHE A 264 -2.90 -16.39 -1.80
N ARG A 265 -3.93 -15.60 -1.48
CA ARG A 265 -4.03 -14.20 -1.91
C ARG A 265 -2.98 -13.36 -1.21
N PHE A 266 -2.22 -12.58 -1.97
CA PHE A 266 -1.43 -11.48 -1.41
C PHE A 266 -2.38 -10.34 -1.12
N CYS A 267 -2.68 -10.09 0.15
CA CYS A 267 -3.63 -9.06 0.54
C CYS A 267 -2.98 -7.70 0.74
N MET A 268 -1.72 -7.69 1.16
CA MET A 268 -0.89 -6.50 1.19
C MET A 268 0.56 -6.84 0.90
N ILE A 269 1.25 -5.96 0.18
CA ILE A 269 2.69 -6.00 -0.04
C ILE A 269 3.29 -4.69 0.46
N THR A 270 4.22 -4.78 1.40
CA THR A 270 5.03 -3.64 1.86
C THR A 270 6.49 -3.90 1.48
N TYR A 271 7.06 -2.99 0.69
CA TYR A 271 8.45 -3.07 0.29
C TYR A 271 9.34 -2.27 1.24
N SER A 272 10.36 -2.93 1.78
CA SER A 272 11.41 -2.28 2.57
C SER A 272 12.72 -2.28 1.78
N PRO A 273 13.07 -1.16 1.10
CA PRO A 273 14.31 -1.07 0.35
C PRO A 273 15.52 -1.11 1.29
N ASN A 274 16.66 -1.59 0.78
CA ASN A 274 17.98 -1.55 1.44
C ASN A 274 18.04 -2.19 2.84
N LYS A 275 17.04 -2.99 3.23
CA LYS A 275 17.05 -3.82 4.44
C LYS A 275 17.10 -5.28 4.05
N GLY A 276 18.02 -6.05 4.61
CA GLY A 276 18.08 -7.49 4.34
C GLY A 276 16.76 -8.22 4.68
N PRO A 277 16.52 -9.42 4.12
CA PRO A 277 17.46 -10.19 3.29
C PRO A 277 17.47 -9.75 1.81
N GLY A 278 18.64 -9.75 1.16
CA GLY A 278 18.80 -9.42 -0.26
C GLY A 278 19.38 -8.02 -0.53
N LYS A 279 20.00 -7.85 -1.71
CA LYS A 279 20.63 -6.56 -2.10
C LYS A 279 19.60 -5.47 -2.38
N ASP A 280 18.42 -5.86 -2.85
CA ASP A 280 17.37 -4.93 -3.24
C ASP A 280 16.33 -4.71 -2.13
N GLY A 281 16.51 -5.33 -0.96
CA GLY A 281 15.60 -5.23 0.17
C GLY A 281 14.70 -6.44 0.32
N LYS A 282 13.61 -6.29 1.09
CA LYS A 282 12.66 -7.35 1.40
C LYS A 282 11.21 -6.94 1.19
N LEU A 283 10.37 -7.92 0.92
CA LEU A 283 8.92 -7.77 0.90
C LEU A 283 8.33 -8.35 2.18
N TYR A 284 7.48 -7.55 2.83
CA TYR A 284 6.54 -8.02 3.84
C TYR A 284 5.20 -8.26 3.14
N ILE A 285 4.68 -9.48 3.22
CA ILE A 285 3.47 -9.87 2.49
C ILE A 285 2.45 -10.40 3.50
N LEU A 286 1.33 -9.69 3.62
CA LEU A 286 0.16 -10.20 4.32
C LEU A 286 -0.61 -11.10 3.35
N THR A 287 -0.79 -12.37 3.69
CA THR A 287 -1.38 -13.36 2.78
C THR A 287 -2.45 -14.21 3.48
N SER A 288 -3.46 -14.65 2.72
CA SER A 288 -4.46 -15.61 3.21
C SER A 288 -3.94 -17.05 3.30
N GLY A 289 -2.80 -17.34 2.68
CA GLY A 289 -2.31 -18.70 2.48
C GLY A 289 -1.35 -19.23 3.54
N VAL A 290 -1.08 -18.44 4.58
CA VAL A 290 -0.39 -18.90 5.80
C VAL A 290 -1.37 -18.96 6.96
N SER A 291 -0.92 -19.44 8.11
CA SER A 291 -1.77 -19.41 9.32
C SER A 291 -2.27 -17.98 9.57
N VAL A 292 -3.50 -17.83 10.08
CA VAL A 292 -4.17 -16.53 10.32
C VAL A 292 -3.31 -15.56 11.16
N ASN A 293 -2.30 -16.07 11.85
CA ASN A 293 -1.44 -15.32 12.75
C ASN A 293 -0.11 -14.88 12.14
N GLN A 294 0.14 -15.23 10.87
CA GLN A 294 1.41 -15.04 10.19
C GLN A 294 1.29 -14.13 8.96
N ALA A 295 2.33 -13.35 8.74
CA ALA A 295 2.68 -12.77 7.45
C ALA A 295 3.95 -13.43 6.94
N MET A 296 4.29 -13.17 5.68
CA MET A 296 5.52 -13.65 5.09
C MET A 296 6.53 -12.52 4.96
N VAL A 297 7.80 -12.86 5.13
CA VAL A 297 8.91 -12.02 4.70
C VAL A 297 9.70 -12.81 3.69
N GLN A 298 10.02 -12.20 2.54
CA GLN A 298 10.95 -12.79 1.60
C GLN A 298 11.95 -11.74 1.10
N ALA A 299 13.11 -12.21 0.69
CA ALA A 299 14.05 -11.37 -0.05
C ALA A 299 13.38 -10.88 -1.34
N PHE A 300 13.60 -9.62 -1.68
CA PHE A 300 13.18 -9.07 -2.94
C PHE A 300 14.38 -9.05 -3.89
N ASN A 301 14.29 -9.83 -4.97
CA ASN A 301 15.35 -9.92 -5.97
C ASN A 301 14.75 -9.71 -7.37
N PRO A 302 14.37 -8.47 -7.71
CA PRO A 302 13.81 -8.17 -9.02
C PRO A 302 14.90 -8.16 -10.09
N TYR A 303 14.57 -8.61 -11.29
CA TYR A 303 15.49 -8.75 -12.43
C TYR A 303 14.86 -8.24 -13.73
N THR A 304 15.71 -7.99 -14.71
CA THR A 304 15.31 -7.54 -16.05
C THR A 304 14.91 -8.73 -16.91
N LEU A 305 13.86 -8.56 -17.71
CA LEU A 305 13.48 -9.53 -18.72
C LEU A 305 14.39 -9.40 -19.95
N SER A 306 14.68 -10.50 -20.62
CA SER A 306 15.57 -10.60 -21.81
C SER A 306 15.39 -9.52 -22.88
N HIS A 307 14.15 -9.05 -23.10
CA HIS A 307 13.75 -8.10 -24.12
C HIS A 307 13.66 -6.66 -23.61
N HIS A 308 13.97 -6.43 -22.33
CA HIS A 308 14.01 -5.10 -21.73
C HIS A 308 15.45 -4.59 -21.63
N ASN A 309 15.58 -3.28 -21.56
CA ASN A 309 16.82 -2.65 -21.14
C ASN A 309 17.13 -3.00 -19.67
N ASP A 310 18.40 -3.21 -19.36
CA ASP A 310 18.92 -3.52 -18.00
C ASP A 310 18.49 -2.53 -16.91
N THR A 311 18.05 -1.34 -17.31
CA THR A 311 17.47 -0.31 -16.44
C THR A 311 16.19 -0.79 -15.75
N PHE A 312 15.34 -1.56 -16.43
CA PHE A 312 13.99 -1.91 -15.96
C PHE A 312 13.94 -3.32 -15.39
N ARG A 313 13.72 -3.42 -14.08
CA ARG A 313 13.58 -4.70 -13.37
C ARG A 313 12.10 -5.10 -13.34
N ALA A 314 11.67 -5.85 -14.35
CA ALA A 314 10.25 -6.12 -14.63
C ALA A 314 9.67 -7.39 -14.02
N ALA A 315 10.50 -8.24 -13.45
CA ALA A 315 10.04 -9.48 -12.85
C ALA A 315 10.75 -9.76 -11.52
N ALA A 316 10.09 -10.54 -10.67
CA ALA A 316 10.68 -11.10 -9.47
C ALA A 316 10.04 -12.47 -9.21
N ARG A 317 10.74 -13.33 -8.46
CA ARG A 317 10.16 -14.59 -7.99
C ARG A 317 9.51 -14.38 -6.64
N LEU A 318 8.21 -14.68 -6.56
CA LEU A 318 7.41 -14.54 -5.36
C LEU A 318 6.92 -15.89 -4.90
N TYR A 319 6.99 -16.14 -3.59
CA TYR A 319 6.52 -17.37 -3.01
C TYR A 319 5.00 -17.37 -2.92
N ARG A 320 4.37 -18.36 -3.54
CA ARG A 320 2.94 -18.67 -3.40
C ARG A 320 2.79 -20.16 -3.25
N ASP A 321 1.94 -20.59 -2.33
CA ASP A 321 1.49 -21.98 -2.24
C ASP A 321 2.64 -23.00 -2.43
N GLU A 322 3.57 -22.99 -1.47
CA GLU A 322 4.73 -23.88 -1.40
C GLU A 322 5.83 -23.70 -2.45
N LYS A 323 5.68 -22.79 -3.44
CA LYS A 323 6.65 -22.62 -4.54
C LYS A 323 6.93 -21.17 -4.88
N PHE A 324 8.10 -20.90 -5.45
CA PHE A 324 8.44 -19.60 -6.01
C PHE A 324 8.05 -19.52 -7.49
N TYR A 325 7.12 -18.63 -7.80
CA TYR A 325 6.64 -18.35 -9.14
C TYR A 325 7.21 -17.03 -9.68
N GLU A 326 7.51 -17.02 -10.97
CA GLU A 326 7.81 -15.78 -11.68
C GLU A 326 6.57 -14.88 -11.72
N THR A 327 6.73 -13.66 -11.21
CA THR A 327 5.72 -12.61 -11.25
C THR A 327 6.28 -11.42 -12.01
N LYS A 328 5.54 -10.95 -13.01
CA LYS A 328 5.89 -9.86 -13.91
C LYS A 328 5.02 -8.65 -13.62
N VAL A 329 5.55 -7.47 -13.86
CA VAL A 329 4.77 -6.24 -13.87
C VAL A 329 4.17 -6.07 -15.25
N ILE A 330 2.83 -6.00 -15.33
CA ILE A 330 2.16 -5.58 -16.57
C ILE A 330 2.28 -4.06 -16.70
N PHE A 331 1.97 -3.36 -15.61
CA PHE A 331 1.97 -1.91 -15.57
C PHE A 331 2.07 -1.43 -14.12
N THR A 332 2.79 -0.33 -13.93
CA THR A 332 2.71 0.53 -12.75
C THR A 332 2.68 1.97 -13.21
N ASP A 333 1.86 2.77 -12.54
CA ASP A 333 1.89 4.23 -12.68
C ASP A 333 3.10 4.85 -11.95
N ARG A 334 3.89 4.03 -11.25
CA ARG A 334 5.00 4.43 -10.38
C ARG A 334 4.55 5.47 -9.36
N LYS A 335 3.32 5.37 -8.87
CA LYS A 335 2.78 6.28 -7.87
C LYS A 335 1.90 5.52 -6.89
N GLN A 336 0.91 4.79 -7.39
CA GLN A 336 -0.16 4.27 -6.55
C GLN A 336 -0.58 2.87 -6.87
N CYS A 337 -0.19 2.33 -8.02
CA CYS A 337 -0.67 1.03 -8.41
C CYS A 337 0.41 0.17 -9.04
N ILE A 338 0.16 -1.13 -8.98
CA ILE A 338 0.89 -2.10 -9.76
C ILE A 338 -0.06 -3.21 -10.19
N ILE A 339 0.07 -3.61 -11.44
CA ILE A 339 -0.62 -4.76 -12.01
C ILE A 339 0.42 -5.85 -12.18
N LEU A 340 0.18 -6.97 -11.52
CA LEU A 340 1.08 -8.12 -11.52
C LEU A 340 0.46 -9.28 -12.29
N ARG A 341 1.30 -9.99 -13.04
CA ARG A 341 0.98 -11.27 -13.70
C ARG A 341 1.85 -12.37 -13.12
N THR A 342 1.26 -13.47 -12.69
CA THR A 342 1.99 -14.68 -12.28
C THR A 342 1.59 -15.85 -13.20
N PRO A 343 2.24 -16.03 -14.37
CA PRO A 343 1.83 -17.02 -15.37
C PRO A 343 1.77 -18.45 -14.83
N GLY A 344 2.78 -18.84 -14.05
CA GLY A 344 2.89 -20.18 -13.48
C GLY A 344 1.89 -20.49 -12.36
N TYR A 345 1.12 -19.49 -11.91
CA TYR A 345 0.11 -19.64 -10.87
C TYR A 345 -1.25 -19.19 -11.42
N HIS A 346 -1.94 -20.10 -12.11
CA HIS A 346 -3.27 -19.86 -12.72
C HIS A 346 -3.35 -18.67 -13.70
N ASN A 347 -2.21 -18.28 -14.30
CA ASN A 347 -2.12 -17.05 -15.08
C ASN A 347 -2.68 -15.81 -14.34
N LEU A 348 -2.50 -15.81 -13.00
CA LEU A 348 -3.07 -14.85 -12.09
C LEU A 348 -2.71 -13.43 -12.50
N CYS A 349 -3.72 -12.56 -12.54
CA CYS A 349 -3.54 -11.13 -12.67
C CYS A 349 -4.19 -10.38 -11.50
N GLU A 350 -3.38 -9.54 -10.86
CA GLU A 350 -3.76 -8.81 -9.66
C GLU A 350 -3.50 -7.31 -9.85
N LEU A 351 -4.43 -6.47 -9.37
CA LEU A 351 -4.23 -5.03 -9.24
C LEU A 351 -4.08 -4.71 -7.76
N PHE A 352 -2.97 -4.07 -7.41
CA PHE A 352 -2.74 -3.52 -6.09
C PHE A 352 -2.74 -1.99 -6.12
N THR A 353 -3.18 -1.36 -5.03
CA THR A 353 -3.22 0.10 -4.86
C THR A 353 -2.58 0.56 -3.55
N GLY A 354 -2.05 1.78 -3.51
CA GLY A 354 -1.38 2.36 -2.34
C GLY A 354 -2.32 2.65 -1.18
N GLY A 355 -2.53 1.66 -0.31
CA GLY A 355 -3.21 1.77 0.99
C GLY A 355 -4.72 2.05 0.97
N ARG A 356 -5.24 2.76 -0.03
CA ARG A 356 -6.68 3.02 -0.19
C ARG A 356 -7.33 1.95 -1.07
N TYR A 357 -8.40 1.34 -0.56
CA TYR A 357 -9.40 0.67 -1.37
C TYR A 357 -10.25 1.74 -2.04
N THR A 358 -9.71 2.37 -3.09
CA THR A 358 -10.46 3.36 -3.86
C THR A 358 -11.62 2.64 -4.53
N ASN A 359 -12.81 2.79 -3.95
CA ASN A 359 -14.05 2.24 -4.46
C ASN A 359 -14.32 2.81 -5.85
N GLY A 360 -13.81 2.16 -6.90
CA GLY A 360 -14.19 2.39 -8.28
C GLY A 360 -14.16 3.85 -8.74
N ILE A 361 -13.26 4.69 -8.22
CA ILE A 361 -13.05 6.00 -8.83
C ILE A 361 -12.42 5.75 -10.19
N LEU A 362 -13.27 5.86 -11.20
CA LEU A 362 -13.13 5.57 -12.62
C LEU A 362 -11.98 6.32 -13.34
N ASN A 363 -11.02 6.91 -12.62
CA ASN A 363 -10.00 7.80 -13.18
C ASN A 363 -8.55 7.39 -12.91
N SER A 364 -8.27 6.23 -12.29
CA SER A 364 -6.91 5.69 -12.28
C SER A 364 -6.68 4.83 -13.53
N ILE A 365 -5.64 5.21 -14.30
CA ILE A 365 -5.19 4.50 -15.51
C ILE A 365 -5.03 2.99 -15.27
N CYS A 366 -4.71 2.58 -14.05
CA CYS A 366 -4.48 1.19 -13.67
C CYS A 366 -5.72 0.32 -13.79
N PHE A 367 -6.92 0.83 -13.48
CA PHE A 367 -8.16 0.07 -13.64
C PHE A 367 -8.48 -0.16 -15.13
N PHE A 368 -8.24 0.86 -15.96
CA PHE A 368 -8.38 0.74 -17.41
C PHE A 368 -7.38 -0.27 -17.97
N ILE A 369 -6.10 -0.15 -17.64
CA ILE A 369 -5.06 -1.07 -18.08
C ILE A 369 -5.34 -2.50 -17.58
N TYR A 370 -5.84 -2.67 -16.35
CA TYR A 370 -6.27 -3.98 -15.86
C TYR A 370 -7.38 -4.57 -16.74
N ALA A 371 -8.41 -3.78 -17.09
CA ALA A 371 -9.47 -4.25 -17.96
C ALA A 371 -8.96 -4.65 -19.36
N VAL A 372 -7.95 -3.94 -19.89
CA VAL A 372 -7.32 -4.23 -21.18
C VAL A 372 -6.53 -5.54 -21.14
N TYR A 373 -5.67 -5.74 -20.15
CA TYR A 373 -4.75 -6.90 -20.12
C TYR A 373 -5.31 -8.11 -19.37
N CYS A 374 -6.14 -7.89 -18.37
CA CYS A 374 -6.59 -8.90 -17.42
C CYS A 374 -8.10 -9.17 -17.49
N LYS A 375 -8.83 -8.39 -18.28
CA LYS A 375 -10.28 -8.49 -18.46
C LYS A 375 -11.01 -8.20 -17.14
N GLN A 376 -12.23 -8.75 -17.00
CA GLN A 376 -13.01 -8.58 -15.79
C GLN A 376 -12.39 -9.36 -14.63
N PRO A 377 -12.19 -8.75 -13.45
CA PRO A 377 -11.69 -9.47 -12.29
C PRO A 377 -12.71 -10.49 -11.80
N ALA A 378 -12.22 -11.62 -11.28
CA ALA A 378 -13.04 -12.64 -10.65
C ALA A 378 -13.53 -12.19 -9.28
N THR A 379 -12.67 -11.52 -8.50
CA THR A 379 -12.99 -10.98 -7.18
C THR A 379 -12.51 -9.53 -7.06
N ARG A 380 -13.29 -8.73 -6.34
CA ARG A 380 -12.98 -7.34 -5.97
C ARG A 380 -13.00 -7.22 -4.45
N PHE A 381 -12.00 -6.53 -3.90
CA PHE A 381 -11.87 -6.27 -2.48
C PHE A 381 -12.09 -4.78 -2.22
N THR A 382 -12.90 -4.47 -1.20
CA THR A 382 -13.20 -3.11 -0.74
C THR A 382 -12.60 -2.84 0.64
N SER A 383 -12.07 -3.86 1.30
CA SER A 383 -11.35 -3.72 2.56
C SER A 383 -10.35 -4.85 2.78
N LEU A 384 -9.38 -4.64 3.67
CA LEU A 384 -8.38 -5.65 4.01
C LEU A 384 -9.01 -6.89 4.64
N GLY A 385 -10.07 -6.72 5.43
CA GLY A 385 -10.76 -7.82 6.09
C GLY A 385 -11.48 -8.77 5.13
N GLU A 386 -11.78 -8.35 3.90
CA GLU A 386 -12.32 -9.23 2.86
C GLU A 386 -11.24 -10.09 2.21
N CYS A 387 -10.02 -9.55 2.07
CA CYS A 387 -8.91 -10.30 1.51
C CYS A 387 -8.24 -11.20 2.55
N TRP A 388 -7.83 -10.60 3.67
CA TRP A 388 -7.17 -11.26 4.79
C TRP A 388 -8.18 -11.37 5.93
N PRO A 389 -9.03 -12.41 5.95
CA PRO A 389 -10.06 -12.52 6.96
C PRO A 389 -9.42 -12.63 8.35
N PRO A 390 -9.72 -11.71 9.29
CA PRO A 390 -9.31 -11.89 10.67
C PRO A 390 -9.92 -13.20 11.20
N ALA A 391 -9.28 -13.79 12.22
CA ALA A 391 -9.86 -14.93 12.94
C ALA A 391 -11.36 -14.67 13.18
N LYS A 392 -12.20 -15.62 12.73
CA LYS A 392 -13.67 -15.50 12.69
C LYS A 392 -14.18 -14.90 14.00
N LYS A 393 -15.12 -13.94 13.87
CA LYS A 393 -15.79 -13.27 15.00
C LYS A 393 -16.33 -14.26 16.02
#